data_AF-M3GU83-F1
#
_entry.id   AF-M3GU83-F1
#
_cell.length_a   1.000
_cell.length_b   1.000
_cell.length_c   1.000
_cell.angle_alpha   90.00
_cell.angle_beta   90.00
_cell.angle_gamma   90.00
#
_symmetry.space_group_name_H-M   'P 1'
#
loop_
_entity.id
_entity.type
_entity.pdbx_description
1 polymer ?
#
loop_
_entity_poly.entity_id
_entity_poly.type
_entity_poly.pdbx_seq_one_letter_code
_entity_poly.pdbx_strand_id
1 'polypeptide(L)'
;MQYDYEKFFHNSLDILVIARMDNGHVIHVNPSFERIFGWSEKRLLGLGSYEFLHPEDLPSTQEIAAKLATGAPIVSFENRYRSIDGNYRTLSWTAVPEYKSGMVYAIARDITEAIESNRKISELATELKEANNMLLEQASTDPLTKLKIEGHSTQNSIIYFKLLKNSQILSLY
;
A
#
# COMPACT_ATOMS: atom_id res chain seq x y z
N MET A 1 32.69 -19.47 -3.06
CA MET A 1 31.98 -18.66 -2.05
C MET A 1 30.67 -19.38 -1.77
N GLN A 2 30.48 -19.91 -0.56
CA GLN A 2 29.29 -20.65 -0.18
C GLN A 2 28.32 -19.68 0.49
N TYR A 3 27.06 -19.65 0.04
CA TYR A 3 26.03 -18.80 0.61
C TYR A 3 25.58 -19.35 1.97
N ASP A 4 25.29 -18.43 2.89
CA ASP A 4 24.83 -18.74 4.25
C ASP A 4 23.37 -18.34 4.37
N TYR A 5 22.47 -19.32 4.13
CA TYR A 5 21.03 -19.10 4.18
C TYR A 5 20.51 -18.78 5.57
N GLU A 6 21.22 -19.22 6.62
CA GLU A 6 20.87 -18.91 8.00
C GLU A 6 21.11 -17.43 8.30
N LYS A 7 22.24 -16.87 7.86
CA LYS A 7 22.48 -15.42 7.91
C LYS A 7 21.47 -14.65 7.08
N PHE A 8 21.12 -15.14 5.89
CA PHE A 8 20.10 -14.49 5.06
C PHE A 8 18.74 -14.44 5.79
N PHE A 9 18.35 -15.55 6.41
CA PHE A 9 17.12 -15.65 7.20
C PHE A 9 17.11 -14.68 8.39
N HIS A 10 18.19 -14.65 9.18
CA HIS A 10 18.31 -13.79 10.36
C HIS A 10 18.37 -12.29 10.03
N ASN A 11 19.04 -11.94 8.92
CA ASN A 11 19.25 -10.55 8.51
C ASN A 11 18.12 -9.99 7.62
N SER A 12 17.15 -10.81 7.21
CA SER A 12 15.96 -10.33 6.52
C SER A 12 15.24 -9.29 7.37
N LEU A 13 14.74 -8.23 6.72
CA LEU A 13 13.91 -7.21 7.38
C LEU A 13 12.44 -7.63 7.41
N ASP A 14 11.96 -8.29 6.36
CA ASP A 14 10.64 -8.92 6.36
C ASP A 14 10.64 -10.12 7.31
N ILE A 15 9.44 -10.43 7.83
CA ILE A 15 9.20 -11.58 8.71
C ILE A 15 9.17 -12.83 7.85
N LEU A 16 10.04 -13.77 8.16
CA LEU A 16 10.10 -15.07 7.48
C LEU A 16 9.57 -16.13 8.45
N VAL A 17 8.59 -16.90 8.00
CA VAL A 17 7.88 -17.89 8.82
C VAL A 17 7.91 -19.24 8.13
N ILE A 18 8.17 -20.29 8.91
CA ILE A 18 7.95 -21.68 8.51
C ILE A 18 6.85 -22.23 9.42
N ALA A 19 5.78 -22.73 8.83
CA ALA A 19 4.63 -23.28 9.55
C ALA A 19 4.25 -24.66 9.02
N ARG A 20 3.53 -25.45 9.82
CA ARG A 20 2.92 -26.71 9.38
C ARG A 20 1.73 -26.43 8.46
N MET A 21 1.62 -27.21 7.38
CA MET A 21 0.57 -27.04 6.38
C MET A 21 -0.81 -27.53 6.86
N ASP A 22 -0.88 -28.44 7.82
CA ASP A 22 -2.12 -29.04 8.30
C ASP A 22 -2.91 -28.14 9.28
N ASN A 23 -2.22 -27.46 10.19
CA ASN A 23 -2.81 -26.68 11.26
C ASN A 23 -2.30 -25.24 11.36
N GLY A 24 -1.35 -24.84 10.48
CA GLY A 24 -0.76 -23.50 10.48
C GLY A 24 0.16 -23.22 11.68
N HIS A 25 0.54 -24.24 12.45
CA HIS A 25 1.41 -24.08 13.61
C HIS A 25 2.79 -23.59 13.17
N VAL A 26 3.20 -22.44 13.69
CA VAL A 26 4.52 -21.87 13.41
C VAL A 26 5.59 -22.76 14.02
N ILE A 27 6.54 -23.18 13.20
CA ILE A 27 7.68 -24.01 13.59
C ILE A 27 8.91 -23.13 13.81
N HIS A 28 9.06 -22.11 12.97
CA HIS A 28 10.21 -21.21 13.04
C HIS A 28 9.84 -19.83 12.50
N VAL A 29 10.43 -18.81 13.10
CA VAL A 29 10.32 -17.42 12.65
C VAL A 29 11.67 -16.73 12.78
N ASN A 30 11.98 -15.80 11.88
CA ASN A 30 13.20 -15.02 11.97
C ASN A 30 13.10 -13.90 13.04
N PRO A 31 14.23 -13.29 13.45
CA PRO A 31 14.24 -12.24 14.47
C PRO A 31 13.46 -10.96 14.10
N SER A 32 13.05 -10.77 12.84
CA SER A 32 12.19 -9.64 12.46
C SER A 32 10.86 -9.66 13.18
N PHE A 33 10.32 -10.83 13.50
CA PHE A 33 9.10 -10.93 14.29
C PHE A 33 9.24 -10.21 15.64
N GLU A 34 10.33 -10.50 16.37
CA GLU A 34 10.58 -9.86 17.66
C GLU A 34 10.84 -8.36 17.51
N ARG A 35 11.58 -7.95 16.46
CA ARG A 35 11.84 -6.53 16.18
C ARG A 35 10.56 -5.74 15.92
N ILE A 36 9.63 -6.32 15.15
CA ILE A 36 8.39 -5.65 14.73
C ILE A 36 7.36 -5.66 15.86
N PHE A 37 7.12 -6.82 16.47
CA PHE A 37 6.04 -6.98 17.44
C PHE A 37 6.46 -6.82 18.91
N GLY A 38 7.75 -6.94 19.22
CA GLY A 38 8.29 -6.92 20.58
C GLY A 38 8.00 -8.19 21.40
N TRP A 39 7.30 -9.17 20.83
CA TRP A 39 7.10 -10.49 21.44
C TRP A 39 8.26 -11.41 21.11
N SER A 40 8.61 -12.31 22.04
CA SER A 40 9.62 -13.33 21.75
C SER A 40 9.09 -14.42 20.83
N GLU A 41 9.97 -15.04 20.03
CA GLU A 41 9.67 -16.23 19.22
C GLU A 41 9.06 -17.33 20.11
N LYS A 42 9.62 -17.56 21.30
CA LYS A 42 9.11 -18.57 22.23
C LYS A 42 7.63 -18.38 22.57
N ARG A 43 7.18 -17.12 22.66
CA ARG A 43 5.77 -16.81 22.91
C ARG A 43 4.91 -17.14 21.70
N LEU A 44 5.38 -16.81 20.50
CA LEU A 44 4.70 -17.17 19.25
C LEU A 44 4.55 -18.68 19.10
N LEU A 45 5.63 -19.42 19.30
CA LEU A 45 5.64 -20.89 19.19
C LEU A 45 4.77 -21.55 20.28
N GLY A 46 4.68 -20.95 21.47
CA GLY A 46 3.91 -21.49 22.59
C GLY A 46 2.40 -21.20 22.54
N LEU A 47 1.99 -20.00 22.13
CA LEU A 47 0.57 -19.58 22.10
C LEU A 47 -0.07 -19.72 20.72
N GLY A 48 0.74 -19.80 19.67
CA GLY A 48 0.29 -19.75 18.28
C GLY A 48 0.05 -18.33 17.78
N SER A 49 -0.01 -18.18 16.46
CA SER A 49 -0.15 -16.88 15.80
C SER A 49 -1.52 -16.23 16.02
N TYR A 50 -2.60 -17.02 16.14
CA TYR A 50 -3.96 -16.49 16.28
C TYR A 50 -4.19 -15.66 17.55
N GLU A 51 -3.40 -15.87 18.61
CA GLU A 51 -3.49 -15.10 19.86
C GLU A 51 -3.17 -13.60 19.66
N PHE A 52 -2.35 -13.31 18.66
CA PHE A 52 -1.93 -11.96 18.33
C PHE A 52 -2.81 -11.35 17.23
N LEU A 53 -3.65 -12.14 16.57
CA LEU A 53 -4.45 -11.70 15.44
C LEU A 53 -5.60 -10.79 15.89
N HIS A 54 -5.90 -9.77 15.08
CA HIS A 54 -7.07 -8.95 15.29
C HIS A 54 -8.35 -9.80 15.16
N PRO A 55 -9.32 -9.70 16.10
CA PRO A 55 -10.49 -10.59 16.11
C PRO A 55 -11.32 -10.58 14.82
N GLU A 56 -11.44 -9.42 14.17
CA GLU A 56 -12.16 -9.29 12.88
C GLU A 56 -11.47 -10.01 11.72
N ASP A 57 -10.16 -10.22 11.82
CA ASP A 57 -9.35 -10.83 10.75
C ASP A 57 -9.24 -12.36 10.94
N LEU A 58 -9.79 -12.90 12.04
CA LEU A 58 -9.76 -14.33 12.34
C LEU A 58 -10.46 -15.19 11.27
N PRO A 59 -11.70 -14.88 10.84
CA PRO A 59 -12.39 -15.70 9.85
C PRO A 59 -11.64 -15.72 8.51
N SER A 60 -11.22 -14.56 8.00
CA SER A 60 -10.50 -14.45 6.73
C SER A 60 -9.14 -15.15 6.78
N THR A 61 -8.42 -15.04 7.90
CA THR A 61 -7.13 -15.74 8.08
C THR A 61 -7.33 -17.26 8.11
N GLN A 62 -8.39 -17.78 8.71
CA GLN A 62 -8.70 -19.22 8.72
C GLN A 62 -9.04 -19.74 7.31
N GLU A 63 -9.80 -18.98 6.52
CA GLU A 63 -10.08 -19.34 5.13
C GLU A 63 -8.81 -19.42 4.28
N ILE A 64 -7.89 -18.48 4.49
CA ILE A 64 -6.58 -18.42 3.84
C ILE A 64 -5.71 -19.61 4.27
N ALA A 65 -5.68 -19.94 5.56
CA ALA A 65 -4.99 -21.13 6.04
C ALA A 65 -5.55 -22.42 5.41
N ALA A 66 -6.87 -22.53 5.27
CA ALA A 66 -7.50 -23.67 4.59
C ALA A 66 -7.12 -23.76 3.10
N LYS A 67 -7.01 -22.62 2.39
CA LYS A 67 -6.52 -22.57 1.00
C LYS A 67 -5.04 -22.98 0.89
N LEU A 68 -4.20 -22.60 1.85
CA LEU A 68 -2.81 -23.06 1.89
C LEU A 68 -2.73 -24.57 2.09
N ALA A 69 -3.62 -25.15 2.91
CA ALA A 69 -3.69 -26.59 3.15
C ALA A 69 -4.11 -27.40 1.91
N THR A 70 -4.81 -26.79 0.95
CA THR A 70 -5.07 -27.40 -0.37
C THR A 70 -3.93 -27.18 -1.38
N GLY A 71 -2.85 -26.55 -0.92
CA GLY A 71 -1.62 -26.26 -1.63
C GLY A 71 -1.70 -25.16 -2.68
N ALA A 72 -2.71 -24.29 -2.61
CA ALA A 72 -2.70 -23.07 -3.37
C ALA A 72 -1.72 -22.07 -2.72
N PRO A 73 -0.78 -21.48 -3.48
CA PRO A 73 0.03 -20.38 -2.98
C PRO A 73 -0.86 -19.15 -2.73
N ILE A 74 -0.43 -18.30 -1.80
CA ILE A 74 -1.12 -17.05 -1.49
C ILE A 74 -0.20 -15.89 -1.80
N VAL A 75 -0.76 -14.89 -2.47
CA VAL A 75 -0.11 -13.64 -2.79
C VAL A 75 -0.99 -12.51 -2.27
N SER A 76 -0.38 -11.60 -1.50
CA SER A 76 -1.01 -10.38 -1.01
C SER A 76 -2.27 -10.60 -0.16
N PHE A 77 -2.20 -11.47 0.85
CA PHE A 77 -3.22 -11.52 1.89
C PHE A 77 -2.85 -10.56 3.02
N GLU A 78 -3.81 -9.77 3.50
CA GLU A 78 -3.56 -8.79 4.56
C GLU A 78 -4.35 -9.11 5.82
N ASN A 79 -3.69 -8.95 6.97
CA ASN A 79 -4.33 -9.05 8.29
C ASN A 79 -3.55 -8.26 9.34
N ARG A 80 -4.17 -8.03 10.49
CA ARG A 80 -3.64 -7.19 11.56
C ARG A 80 -3.22 -8.03 12.75
N TYR A 81 -2.02 -7.78 13.26
CA TYR A 81 -1.45 -8.42 14.44
C TYR A 81 -1.13 -7.40 15.54
N ARG A 82 -1.41 -7.75 16.79
CA ARG A 82 -1.18 -6.91 17.97
C ARG A 82 0.26 -7.02 18.46
N SER A 83 0.98 -5.89 18.49
CA SER A 83 2.30 -5.78 19.12
C SER A 83 2.21 -5.67 20.65
N ILE A 84 3.36 -5.80 21.32
CA ILE A 84 3.48 -5.74 22.78
C ILE A 84 3.05 -4.40 23.38
N ASP A 85 3.14 -3.32 22.60
CA ASP A 85 2.68 -1.98 22.96
C ASP A 85 1.16 -1.80 22.84
N GLY A 86 0.44 -2.82 22.36
CA GLY A 86 -1.01 -2.82 22.19
C GLY A 86 -1.50 -2.27 20.84
N ASN A 87 -0.60 -1.73 20.01
CA ASN A 87 -0.95 -1.27 18.67
C ASN A 87 -1.13 -2.45 17.71
N TYR A 88 -1.87 -2.22 16.62
CA TYR A 88 -2.01 -3.20 15.55
C TYR A 88 -1.10 -2.86 14.39
N ARG A 89 -0.44 -3.88 13.85
CA ARG A 89 0.36 -3.81 12.63
C ARG A 89 -0.29 -4.59 11.53
N THR A 90 -0.45 -3.97 10.36
CA THR A 90 -1.00 -4.61 9.16
C THR A 90 0.13 -5.30 8.42
N LEU A 91 0.02 -6.62 8.29
CA LEU A 91 0.96 -7.43 7.54
C LEU A 91 0.39 -7.76 6.16
N SER A 92 1.23 -7.69 5.14
CA SER A 92 0.98 -8.28 3.82
C SER A 92 1.74 -9.59 3.68
N TRP A 93 1.02 -10.67 3.40
CA TRP A 93 1.53 -12.04 3.38
C TRP A 93 1.64 -12.57 1.96
N THR A 94 2.75 -13.26 1.72
CA THR A 94 2.91 -14.21 0.62
C THR A 94 3.32 -15.56 1.20
N ALA A 95 2.70 -16.64 0.76
CA ALA A 95 2.96 -17.97 1.30
C ALA A 95 2.97 -19.04 0.21
N VAL A 96 3.93 -19.96 0.30
CA VAL A 96 4.11 -21.08 -0.61
C VAL A 96 4.08 -22.39 0.18
N PRO A 97 3.14 -23.30 -0.12
CA PRO A 97 3.10 -24.63 0.48
C PRO A 97 4.09 -25.58 -0.20
N GLU A 98 4.73 -26.44 0.59
CA GLU A 98 5.64 -27.50 0.14
C GLU A 98 5.12 -28.87 0.61
N TYR A 99 4.45 -29.58 -0.30
CA TYR A 99 3.83 -30.87 -0.01
C TYR A 99 4.80 -31.96 0.47
N LYS A 100 6.04 -31.97 -0.03
CA LYS A 100 7.02 -33.02 0.30
C LYS A 100 7.40 -32.98 1.79
N SER A 101 7.48 -31.78 2.36
CA SER A 101 7.86 -31.56 3.76
C SER A 101 6.64 -31.34 4.66
N GLY A 102 5.46 -31.07 4.08
CA GLY A 102 4.25 -30.71 4.82
C GLY A 102 4.35 -29.33 5.47
N MET A 103 5.16 -28.44 4.88
CA MET A 103 5.45 -27.11 5.41
C MET A 103 4.86 -26.01 4.53
N VAL A 104 4.68 -24.85 5.13
CA VAL A 104 4.38 -23.60 4.44
C VAL A 104 5.50 -22.62 4.76
N TYR A 105 6.05 -22.00 3.71
CA TYR A 105 7.02 -20.92 3.82
C TYR A 105 6.31 -19.62 3.52
N ALA A 106 6.32 -18.71 4.48
CA ALA A 106 5.61 -17.44 4.37
C ALA A 106 6.54 -16.25 4.63
N ILE A 107 6.26 -15.17 3.92
CA ILE A 107 6.90 -13.87 4.08
C ILE A 107 5.80 -12.89 4.48
N ALA A 108 6.01 -12.19 5.59
CA ALA A 108 5.16 -11.11 6.05
C ALA A 108 5.92 -9.79 6.00
N ARG A 109 5.34 -8.80 5.34
CA ARG A 109 5.83 -7.43 5.32
C ARG A 109 4.92 -6.54 6.16
N ASP A 110 5.49 -5.78 7.09
CA ASP A 110 4.75 -4.71 7.78
C ASP A 110 4.48 -3.58 6.78
N ILE A 111 3.19 -3.31 6.53
CA ILE A 111 2.73 -2.25 5.64
C ILE A 111 1.99 -1.14 6.39
N THR A 112 2.02 -1.12 7.73
CA THR A 112 1.34 -0.10 8.54
C THR A 112 1.77 1.31 8.15
N GLU A 113 3.08 1.58 8.11
CA GLU A 113 3.61 2.90 7.77
C GLU A 113 3.25 3.30 6.33
N ALA A 114 3.23 2.33 5.41
CA ALA A 114 2.84 2.56 4.02
C ALA A 114 1.37 2.94 3.90
N ILE A 115 0.48 2.25 4.62
CA ILE A 115 -0.96 2.58 4.69
C ILE A 115 -1.15 3.96 5.31
N GLU A 116 -0.49 4.26 6.42
CA GLU A 116 -0.61 5.55 7.10
C GLU A 116 -0.10 6.71 6.24
N SER A 117 1.02 6.51 5.54
CA SER A 117 1.59 7.50 4.64
C SER A 117 0.67 7.75 3.44
N ASN A 118 0.15 6.69 2.83
CA ASN A 118 -0.80 6.80 1.73
C ASN A 118 -2.10 7.50 2.16
N ARG A 119 -2.59 7.22 3.37
CA ARG A 119 -3.76 7.91 3.94
C ARG A 119 -3.50 9.41 4.08
N LYS A 120 -2.36 9.81 4.67
CA LYS A 120 -1.97 11.22 4.82
C LYS A 120 -1.86 11.93 3.48
N ILE A 121 -1.24 11.29 2.48
CA ILE A 121 -1.12 11.85 1.12
C ILE A 121 -2.50 12.05 0.50
N SER A 122 -3.40 11.07 0.65
CA SER A 122 -4.77 11.13 0.12
C SER A 122 -5.60 12.26 0.76
N GLU A 123 -5.45 12.46 2.08
CA GLU A 123 -6.12 13.54 2.82
C GLU A 123 -5.63 14.91 2.35
N LEU A 124 -4.32 15.13 2.31
CA LEU A 124 -3.73 16.39 1.85
C LEU A 124 -4.07 16.69 0.38
N ALA A 125 -4.13 15.67 -0.48
CA ALA A 125 -4.53 15.84 -1.88
C ALA A 125 -6.00 16.28 -2.00
N THR A 126 -6.86 15.80 -1.11
CA THR A 126 -8.28 16.20 -1.06
C THR A 126 -8.41 17.64 -0.59
N GLU A 127 -7.73 18.02 0.50
CA GLU A 127 -7.72 19.40 1.02
C GLU A 127 -7.18 20.40 -0.01
N LEU A 128 -6.09 20.06 -0.70
CA LEU A 128 -5.52 20.92 -1.74
C LEU A 128 -6.49 21.13 -2.91
N LYS A 129 -7.21 20.07 -3.31
CA LYS A 129 -8.20 20.15 -4.38
C LYS A 129 -9.37 21.05 -3.98
N GLU A 130 -9.87 20.93 -2.76
CA GLU A 130 -10.94 21.77 -2.24
C GLU A 130 -10.51 23.24 -2.17
N ALA A 131 -9.32 23.53 -1.62
CA ALA A 131 -8.78 24.88 -1.56
C ALA A 131 -8.61 25.51 -2.97
N ASN A 132 -8.12 24.74 -3.94
CA ASN A 132 -7.98 25.21 -5.32
C ASN A 132 -9.34 25.55 -5.96
N ASN A 133 -10.36 24.70 -5.75
CA ASN A 133 -11.71 24.98 -6.23
C ASN A 133 -12.29 26.26 -5.60
N MET A 134 -12.12 26.47 -4.29
CA MET A 134 -12.58 27.69 -3.63
C MET A 134 -11.88 28.95 -4.17
N LEU A 135 -10.57 28.87 -4.43
CA LEU A 135 -9.82 29.98 -5.03
C LEU A 135 -10.31 30.29 -6.45
N LEU A 136 -10.64 29.27 -7.25
CA LEU A 136 -11.21 29.45 -8.58
C LEU A 136 -12.61 30.11 -8.54
N GLU A 137 -13.45 29.75 -7.57
CA GLU A 137 -14.75 30.40 -7.36
C GLU A 137 -14.59 31.86 -6.91
N GLN A 138 -13.66 32.14 -5.98
CA GLN A 138 -13.33 33.50 -5.55
C GLN A 138 -12.78 34.36 -6.70
N ALA A 139 -11.85 33.83 -7.49
CA ALA A 139 -11.29 34.53 -8.65
C ALA A 139 -12.36 34.80 -9.74
N SER A 140 -13.35 33.92 -9.87
CA SER A 140 -14.48 34.09 -10.82
C SER A 140 -15.51 35.13 -10.37
N THR A 141 -15.55 35.44 -9.08
CA THR A 141 -16.45 36.46 -8.50
C THR A 141 -15.79 37.84 -8.38
N ASP A 142 -14.47 37.94 -8.55
CA ASP A 142 -13.75 39.20 -8.59
C ASP A 142 -14.09 40.01 -9.87
N PRO A 143 -14.64 41.24 -9.75
CA PRO A 143 -14.96 42.09 -10.90
C PRO A 143 -13.75 42.42 -11.79
N LEU A 144 -12.51 42.39 -11.26
CA LEU A 144 -11.29 42.58 -12.06
C LEU A 144 -11.03 41.41 -13.02
N THR A 145 -11.43 40.18 -12.67
CA THR A 145 -11.32 39.00 -13.54
C THR A 145 -12.38 39.03 -14.64
N LYS A 146 -13.60 39.49 -14.35
CA LYS A 146 -14.62 39.78 -15.37
C LYS A 146 -14.15 40.83 -16.37
N LEU A 147 -13.55 41.92 -15.90
CA LEU A 147 -12.96 42.97 -16.75
C LEU A 147 -11.80 42.47 -17.62
N LYS A 148 -10.98 41.52 -17.12
CA LYS A 148 -9.93 40.89 -17.94
C LYS A 148 -10.52 39.96 -19.00
N ILE A 149 -11.55 39.18 -18.68
CA ILE A 149 -12.21 38.28 -19.65
C ILE A 149 -12.95 39.10 -20.73
N GLU A 150 -13.62 40.20 -20.35
CA GLU A 150 -14.29 41.11 -21.29
C GLU A 150 -13.30 41.98 -22.08
N GLY A 151 -12.20 42.44 -21.46
CA GLY A 151 -11.15 43.24 -22.10
C GLY A 151 -10.19 42.44 -23.00
N HIS A 152 -9.93 41.17 -22.70
CA HIS A 152 -9.15 40.29 -23.58
C HIS A 152 -9.99 39.76 -24.76
N SER A 153 -11.32 39.71 -24.65
CA SER A 153 -12.20 39.30 -25.76
C SER A 153 -12.14 40.26 -26.95
N THR A 154 -11.89 41.56 -26.71
CA THR A 154 -11.77 42.58 -27.75
C THR A 154 -10.36 42.68 -28.33
N GLN A 155 -9.30 42.37 -27.56
CA GLN A 155 -7.93 42.39 -28.07
C GLN A 155 -7.55 41.10 -28.82
N ASN A 156 -7.98 39.91 -28.37
CA ASN A 156 -7.68 38.65 -29.06
C ASN A 156 -8.53 38.43 -30.32
N SER A 157 -9.74 38.98 -30.40
CA SER A 157 -10.56 38.91 -31.63
C SER A 157 -9.94 39.70 -32.79
N ILE A 158 -9.28 40.83 -32.52
CA ILE A 158 -8.57 41.61 -33.55
C ILE A 158 -7.28 40.89 -34.01
N ILE A 159 -6.56 40.21 -33.10
CA ILE A 159 -5.33 39.47 -33.46
C ILE A 159 -5.66 38.23 -34.30
N TYR A 160 -6.71 37.47 -33.95
CA TYR A 160 -7.16 36.32 -34.74
C TYR A 160 -7.67 36.72 -36.14
N PHE A 161 -8.40 37.84 -36.27
CA PHE A 161 -8.88 38.30 -37.59
C PHE A 161 -7.74 38.83 -38.49
N LYS A 162 -6.68 39.39 -37.90
CA LYS A 162 -5.53 39.90 -38.66
C LYS A 162 -4.59 38.78 -39.12
N LEU A 163 -4.47 37.71 -38.35
CA LEU A 163 -3.70 36.51 -38.73
C LEU A 163 -4.41 35.69 -39.81
N LEU A 164 -5.74 35.53 -39.74
CA LEU A 164 -6.50 34.77 -40.75
C LEU A 164 -6.54 35.44 -42.13
N LYS A 165 -6.46 36.77 -42.22
CA LYS A 165 -6.34 37.47 -43.52
C LYS A 165 -4.96 37.35 -44.16
N ASN A 166 -3.89 37.11 -43.39
CA ASN A 166 -2.54 36.94 -43.93
C ASN A 166 -2.23 35.50 -44.37
N SER A 167 -3.00 34.51 -43.93
CA SER A 167 -2.75 33.09 -44.22
C SER A 167 -3.42 32.57 -45.50
N GLN A 168 -4.14 33.40 -46.26
CA GLN A 168 -4.76 32.99 -47.55
C GLN A 168 -3.95 33.38 -48.81
N ILE A 169 -2.72 33.90 -48.69
CA ILE A 169 -1.90 34.29 -49.87
C ILE A 169 -0.73 33.34 -50.16
N LEU A 170 -0.50 32.28 -49.38
CA LEU A 170 0.61 31.34 -49.64
C LEU A 170 0.15 29.89 -49.70
N SER A 171 -0.61 29.57 -50.75
CA SER A 171 -0.75 28.20 -51.29
C SER A 171 -0.96 28.28 -52.80
N LEU A 172 0.09 28.72 -53.49
CA LEU A 172 0.32 28.51 -54.90
C LEU A 172 1.83 28.64 -55.10
N TYR A 173 2.50 27.49 -55.11
CA TYR A 173 3.67 27.09 -55.91
C TYR A 173 4.25 25.81 -55.31
#